data_AF-A0A485KFG0-F1
#
_entry.id   AF-A0A485KFG0-F1
#
_cell.length_a   1.000
_cell.length_b   1.000
_cell.length_c   1.000
_cell.angle_alpha   90.00
_cell.angle_beta   90.00
_cell.angle_gamma   90.00
#
_symmetry.space_group_name_H-M   'P 1'
#
loop_
_entity.id
_entity.type
_entity.pdbx_description
1 polymer ?
#
loop_
_entity_poly.entity_id
_entity_poly.type
_entity_poly.pdbx_seq_one_letter_code
_entity_poly.pdbx_strand_id
1 'polypeptide(L)'
;MTETGFPTAGGSNLGHVASFDMAKTYFDQYKAWVQSANSPTPYYFMLQDNLGKLGSGTDFEAYFGLLDSQSQWKFAMPTTYPGTFSIYNALGQALIVLNNNVYARRPTHSINEKFTYDSTTRQIKSLGNNQCLDAYKTATGITVHTFACDATNGNQKWTMDNNFIYHETHDVCLDVDASKVSLWPCHDHDVNRNQWWSKNEPVRLFTW
;
A
#
# COMPACT_ATOMS: atom_id res chain seq x y z
N MET A 1 -2.03 17.82 -7.36
CA MET A 1 -3.44 17.39 -7.28
C MET A 1 -3.65 16.78 -5.91
N THR A 2 -4.55 17.30 -5.08
CA THR A 2 -4.80 16.74 -3.74
C THR A 2 -5.95 15.74 -3.76
N GLU A 3 -6.97 15.96 -4.60
CA GLU A 3 -8.18 15.14 -4.63
C GLU A 3 -8.85 15.20 -6.01
N THR A 4 -9.39 14.08 -6.49
CA THR A 4 -10.09 14.04 -7.79
C THR A 4 -11.17 12.95 -7.87
N GLY A 5 -12.11 13.06 -8.81
CA GLY A 5 -13.10 12.03 -9.10
C GLY A 5 -13.97 12.39 -10.30
N PHE A 6 -14.77 11.43 -10.77
CA PHE A 6 -15.73 11.66 -11.85
C PHE A 6 -17.03 10.88 -11.59
N PRO A 7 -18.21 11.50 -11.72
CA PRO A 7 -19.47 10.87 -11.33
C PRO A 7 -19.97 9.88 -12.39
N THR A 8 -20.54 8.75 -11.94
CA THR A 8 -21.11 7.73 -12.85
C THR A 8 -22.49 8.07 -13.38
N ALA A 9 -23.20 9.02 -12.75
CA ALA A 9 -24.57 9.42 -13.11
C ALA A 9 -24.89 10.82 -12.55
N GLY A 10 -26.15 11.25 -12.65
CA GLY A 10 -26.65 12.50 -12.06
C GLY A 10 -26.55 13.74 -12.96
N GLY A 11 -26.47 13.54 -14.27
CA GLY A 11 -26.63 14.59 -15.26
C GLY A 11 -25.33 15.20 -15.76
N SER A 12 -25.37 16.47 -16.18
CA SER A 12 -24.22 17.17 -16.76
C SER A 12 -23.95 18.47 -16.01
N ASN A 13 -22.68 18.80 -15.79
CA ASN A 13 -22.27 20.04 -15.15
C ASN A 13 -21.09 20.66 -15.91
N LEU A 14 -21.17 21.95 -16.25
CA LEU A 14 -20.13 22.71 -16.95
C LEU A 14 -19.58 22.01 -18.23
N GLY A 15 -20.45 21.32 -18.98
CA GLY A 15 -20.07 20.58 -20.19
C GLY A 15 -19.51 19.18 -19.94
N HIS A 16 -19.30 18.77 -18.69
CA HIS A 16 -18.99 17.40 -18.32
C HIS A 16 -20.26 16.59 -18.17
N VAL A 17 -20.37 15.48 -18.89
CA VAL A 17 -21.51 14.56 -18.84
C VAL A 17 -21.15 13.40 -17.92
N ALA A 18 -21.88 13.24 -16.82
CA ALA A 18 -21.72 12.10 -15.93
C ALA A 18 -22.18 10.82 -16.63
N SER A 19 -21.32 9.82 -16.68
CA SER A 19 -21.66 8.49 -17.17
C SER A 19 -20.72 7.45 -16.58
N PHE A 20 -21.18 6.21 -16.54
CA PHE A 20 -20.37 5.10 -16.06
C PHE A 20 -19.08 4.96 -16.87
N ASP A 21 -19.16 5.04 -18.20
CA ASP A 21 -18.01 4.87 -19.09
C ASP A 21 -16.96 5.98 -18.92
N MET A 22 -17.40 7.23 -18.78
CA MET A 22 -16.50 8.36 -18.53
C MET A 22 -15.85 8.26 -17.17
N ALA A 23 -16.62 7.93 -16.13
CA ALA A 23 -16.10 7.75 -14.78
C ALA A 23 -15.10 6.58 -14.69
N LYS A 24 -15.40 5.46 -15.36
CA LYS A 24 -14.48 4.33 -15.46
C LYS A 24 -13.19 4.72 -16.18
N THR A 25 -13.29 5.38 -17.32
CA THR A 25 -12.13 5.86 -18.09
C THR A 25 -11.27 6.80 -17.25
N TYR A 26 -11.90 7.74 -16.55
CA TYR A 26 -11.23 8.66 -15.64
C TYR A 26 -10.52 7.92 -14.51
N PHE A 27 -11.19 6.96 -13.88
CA PHE A 27 -10.62 6.15 -12.80
C PHE A 27 -9.45 5.29 -13.28
N ASP A 28 -9.53 4.71 -14.48
CA ASP A 28 -8.42 3.95 -15.09
C ASP A 28 -7.20 4.85 -15.37
N GLN A 29 -7.42 6.06 -15.89
CA GLN A 29 -6.35 7.06 -16.08
C GLN A 29 -5.76 7.52 -14.75
N TYR A 30 -6.61 7.77 -13.75
CA TYR A 30 -6.17 8.09 -12.39
C TYR A 30 -5.28 6.98 -11.84
N LYS A 31 -5.69 5.71 -11.91
CA LYS A 31 -4.87 4.56 -11.49
C LYS A 31 -3.50 4.53 -12.16
N ALA A 32 -3.45 4.72 -13.48
CA ALA A 32 -2.20 4.75 -14.23
C ALA A 32 -1.31 5.95 -13.83
N TRP A 33 -1.92 7.12 -13.65
CA TRP A 33 -1.22 8.33 -13.23
C TRP A 33 -0.61 8.20 -11.82
N VAL A 34 -1.37 7.66 -10.84
CA VAL A 34 -0.87 7.44 -9.47
C VAL A 34 0.41 6.58 -9.47
N GLN A 35 0.51 5.59 -10.36
CA GLN A 35 1.69 4.75 -10.48
C GLN A 35 2.92 5.51 -11.03
N SER A 36 2.71 6.52 -11.86
CA SER A 36 3.76 7.33 -12.49
C SER A 36 4.13 8.59 -11.71
N ALA A 37 3.27 9.02 -10.77
CA ALA A 37 3.44 10.27 -10.05
C ALA A 37 4.53 10.13 -8.97
N ASN A 38 5.59 10.93 -9.07
CA ASN A 38 6.70 10.96 -8.12
C ASN A 38 6.43 11.90 -6.92
N SER A 39 5.16 12.04 -6.49
CA SER A 39 4.70 13.07 -5.52
C SER A 39 3.32 12.69 -4.92
N PRO A 40 2.83 13.35 -3.84
CA PRO A 40 2.08 12.74 -2.73
C PRO A 40 0.80 11.98 -3.12
N THR A 41 0.46 10.98 -2.30
CA THR A 41 -0.76 10.15 -2.36
C THR A 41 -1.98 10.98 -2.73
N PRO A 42 -2.45 10.89 -3.97
CA PRO A 42 -3.62 11.64 -4.40
C PRO A 42 -4.89 10.96 -3.89
N TYR A 43 -5.82 11.72 -3.35
CA TYR A 43 -7.09 11.18 -2.85
C TYR A 43 -8.12 11.07 -3.98
N TYR A 44 -8.95 10.03 -3.94
CA TYR A 44 -10.13 9.93 -4.81
C TYR A 44 -11.36 10.39 -4.02
N PHE A 45 -12.10 11.36 -4.54
CA PHE A 45 -13.03 12.23 -3.79
C PHE A 45 -14.17 11.51 -3.09
N MET A 46 -14.52 10.26 -3.46
CA MET A 46 -15.30 9.47 -2.51
C MET A 46 -15.21 7.97 -2.68
N LEU A 47 -15.26 7.31 -1.51
CA LEU A 47 -15.35 5.86 -1.43
C LEU A 47 -16.75 5.36 -1.79
N GLN A 48 -17.84 6.00 -1.33
CA GLN A 48 -19.20 5.49 -1.53
C GLN A 48 -20.16 6.56 -2.04
N ASP A 49 -21.04 6.17 -2.97
CA ASP A 49 -22.14 7.00 -3.46
C ASP A 49 -23.05 7.46 -2.32
N ASN A 50 -23.46 8.73 -2.37
CA ASN A 50 -24.30 9.35 -1.35
C ASN A 50 -25.62 9.82 -1.98
N LEU A 51 -26.59 8.90 -2.08
CA LEU A 51 -27.91 9.18 -2.65
C LEU A 51 -28.71 10.23 -1.87
N GLY A 52 -28.30 10.57 -0.64
CA GLY A 52 -28.88 11.67 0.13
C GLY A 52 -28.64 13.05 -0.50
N LYS A 53 -27.78 13.14 -1.52
CA LYS A 53 -27.54 14.37 -2.30
C LYS A 53 -28.46 14.54 -3.51
N LEU A 54 -29.35 13.59 -3.79
CA LEU A 54 -30.30 13.73 -4.90
C LEU A 54 -31.34 14.82 -4.62
N GLY A 55 -31.73 15.55 -5.67
CA GLY A 55 -32.78 16.58 -5.60
C GLY A 55 -32.26 17.95 -5.16
N SER A 56 -30.94 18.13 -5.01
CA SER A 56 -30.31 19.42 -4.70
C SER A 56 -30.05 20.30 -5.93
N GLY A 57 -30.31 19.79 -7.15
CA GLY A 57 -29.89 20.43 -8.40
C GLY A 57 -28.42 20.15 -8.77
N THR A 58 -27.71 19.36 -7.95
CA THR A 58 -26.34 18.88 -8.20
C THR A 58 -26.28 17.35 -8.10
N ASP A 59 -27.26 16.66 -8.68
CA ASP A 59 -27.46 15.21 -8.53
C ASP A 59 -26.21 14.37 -8.87
N PHE A 60 -25.31 14.86 -9.72
CA PHE A 60 -24.03 14.21 -10.01
C PHE A 60 -23.15 14.02 -8.77
N GLU A 61 -23.29 14.88 -7.75
CA GLU A 61 -22.60 14.73 -6.46
C GLU A 61 -22.96 13.46 -5.71
N ALA A 62 -24.11 12.85 -6.00
CA ALA A 62 -24.51 11.58 -5.40
C ALA A 62 -23.69 10.38 -5.90
N TYR A 63 -22.97 10.52 -7.03
CA TYR A 63 -22.47 9.39 -7.83
C TYR A 63 -20.94 9.34 -8.06
N PHE A 64 -20.16 10.11 -7.29
CA PHE A 64 -18.68 10.08 -7.34
C PHE A 64 -18.02 8.88 -6.62
N GLY A 65 -18.79 8.03 -5.94
CA GLY A 65 -18.25 6.93 -5.15
C GLY A 65 -17.57 5.87 -6.02
N LEU A 66 -16.48 5.30 -5.52
CA LEU A 66 -15.90 4.05 -6.06
C LEU A 66 -16.78 2.83 -5.74
N LEU A 67 -17.55 2.90 -4.65
CA LEU A 67 -18.61 1.99 -4.25
C LEU A 67 -19.97 2.60 -4.59
N ASP A 68 -20.92 1.74 -4.96
CA ASP A 68 -22.33 2.11 -5.08
C ASP A 68 -23.00 2.29 -3.71
N SER A 69 -24.28 2.65 -3.72
CA SER A 69 -25.08 2.82 -2.50
C SER A 69 -25.22 1.55 -1.64
N GLN A 70 -24.85 0.38 -2.17
CA GLN A 70 -24.88 -0.93 -1.53
C GLN A 70 -23.47 -1.40 -1.13
N SER A 71 -22.48 -0.51 -1.15
CA SER A 71 -21.09 -0.78 -0.81
C SER A 71 -20.42 -1.81 -1.74
N GLN A 72 -20.87 -1.92 -2.98
CA GLN A 72 -20.23 -2.75 -4.01
C GLN A 72 -19.34 -1.90 -4.92
N TRP A 73 -18.16 -2.43 -5.29
CA TRP A 73 -17.24 -1.73 -6.18
C TRP A 73 -17.85 -1.50 -7.57
N LYS A 74 -17.85 -0.24 -8.03
CA LYS A 74 -18.31 0.17 -9.35
C LYS A 74 -17.24 -0.06 -10.43
N PHE A 75 -15.97 -0.11 -10.03
CA PHE A 75 -14.85 -0.33 -10.94
C PHE A 75 -13.98 -1.49 -10.47
N ALA A 76 -13.32 -2.16 -11.41
CA ALA A 76 -12.27 -3.11 -11.08
C ALA A 76 -11.13 -2.38 -10.37
N MET A 77 -10.95 -2.69 -9.09
CA MET A 77 -9.76 -2.29 -8.35
C MET A 77 -8.54 -2.98 -8.97
N PRO A 78 -7.37 -2.32 -9.00
CA PRO A 78 -6.14 -2.95 -9.43
C PRO A 78 -5.80 -4.08 -8.45
N THR A 79 -6.19 -5.30 -8.78
CA THR A 79 -5.86 -6.52 -8.02
C THR A 79 -4.48 -7.06 -8.40
N THR A 80 -3.97 -6.64 -9.56
CA THR A 80 -2.67 -7.01 -10.09
C THR A 80 -1.85 -5.75 -10.33
N TYR A 81 -0.87 -5.50 -9.47
CA TYR A 81 0.18 -4.54 -9.78
C TYR A 81 1.37 -5.36 -10.31
N PRO A 82 1.67 -5.32 -11.63
CA PRO A 82 2.74 -6.10 -12.21
C PRO A 82 4.08 -5.77 -11.54
N GLY A 83 4.88 -6.78 -11.21
CA GLY A 83 6.17 -6.60 -10.55
C GLY A 83 6.10 -6.22 -9.06
N THR A 84 4.91 -6.27 -8.46
CA THR A 84 4.74 -6.03 -7.02
C THR A 84 4.59 -7.32 -6.24
N PHE A 85 4.73 -7.20 -4.92
CA PHE A 85 4.51 -8.30 -4.01
C PHE A 85 3.92 -7.84 -2.69
N SER A 86 3.31 -8.79 -1.98
CA SER A 86 3.01 -8.66 -0.56
C SER A 86 3.99 -9.50 0.25
N ILE A 87 4.25 -9.06 1.47
CA ILE A 87 5.14 -9.68 2.44
C ILE A 87 4.26 -10.21 3.57
N TYR A 88 4.33 -11.51 3.87
CA TYR A 88 3.54 -12.12 4.95
C TYR A 88 4.43 -12.79 5.99
N ASN A 89 4.07 -12.67 7.26
CA ASN A 89 4.74 -13.42 8.33
C ASN A 89 4.16 -14.85 8.44
N ALA A 90 4.77 -15.68 9.29
CA ALA A 90 4.34 -17.08 9.51
C ALA A 90 2.88 -17.22 10.01
N LEU A 91 2.30 -16.18 10.61
CA LEU A 91 0.90 -16.14 11.04
C LEU A 91 -0.08 -15.77 9.91
N GLY A 92 0.42 -15.51 8.69
CA GLY A 92 -0.35 -15.06 7.55
C GLY A 92 -0.78 -13.58 7.61
N GLN A 93 -0.17 -12.79 8.50
CA GLN A 93 -0.36 -11.35 8.56
C GLN A 93 0.46 -10.69 7.44
N ALA A 94 -0.13 -9.73 6.72
CA ALA A 94 0.56 -8.92 5.74
C ALA A 94 1.32 -7.77 6.41
N LEU A 95 2.46 -7.38 5.83
CA LEU A 95 3.09 -6.10 6.08
C LEU A 95 2.24 -4.98 5.45
N ILE A 96 1.81 -4.01 6.25
CA ILE A 96 0.91 -2.91 5.84
C ILE A 96 1.49 -1.57 6.25
N VAL A 97 1.51 -0.60 5.35
CA VAL A 97 1.94 0.78 5.63
C VAL A 97 0.73 1.69 5.84
N LEU A 98 0.68 2.40 6.98
CA LEU A 98 -0.34 3.41 7.30
C LEU A 98 0.33 4.62 7.96
N ASN A 99 0.08 5.84 7.47
CA ASN A 99 0.63 7.08 8.04
C ASN A 99 2.15 6.98 8.32
N ASN A 100 2.91 6.50 7.34
CA ASN A 100 4.36 6.24 7.38
C ASN A 100 4.84 5.15 8.36
N ASN A 101 3.95 4.53 9.12
CA ASN A 101 4.27 3.43 10.02
C ASN A 101 4.04 2.08 9.34
N VAL A 102 4.79 1.06 9.79
CA VAL A 102 4.74 -0.30 9.24
C VAL A 102 4.14 -1.25 10.28
N TYR A 103 3.17 -2.06 9.86
CA TYR A 103 2.43 -2.98 10.73
C TYR A 103 2.38 -4.37 10.13
N ALA A 104 2.25 -5.40 10.99
CA ALA A 104 1.88 -6.74 10.56
C ALA A 104 0.43 -7.01 10.99
N ARG A 105 -0.51 -7.12 10.04
CA ARG A 105 -1.94 -7.26 10.33
C ARG A 105 -2.62 -8.24 9.37
N ARG A 106 -3.88 -8.59 9.66
CA ARG A 106 -4.69 -9.36 8.72
C ARG A 106 -4.69 -8.66 7.34
N PRO A 107 -4.46 -9.39 6.24
CA PRO A 107 -4.46 -8.81 4.90
C PRO A 107 -5.75 -8.04 4.63
N THR A 108 -5.61 -6.86 4.02
CA THR A 108 -6.73 -5.98 3.65
C THR A 108 -6.96 -5.95 2.14
N HIS A 109 -6.06 -6.58 1.36
CA HIS A 109 -6.09 -6.60 -0.11
C HIS A 109 -6.06 -5.20 -0.72
N SER A 110 -5.43 -4.26 -0.02
CA SER A 110 -5.27 -2.88 -0.44
C SER A 110 -3.88 -2.61 -1.03
N ILE A 111 -3.70 -1.42 -1.59
CA ILE A 111 -2.39 -0.97 -2.07
C ILE A 111 -1.36 -0.80 -0.93
N ASN A 112 -1.83 -0.64 0.31
CA ASN A 112 -0.99 -0.44 1.50
C ASN A 112 -0.21 -1.70 1.91
N GLU A 113 -0.56 -2.87 1.38
CA GLU A 113 0.16 -4.13 1.58
C GLU A 113 0.98 -4.55 0.34
N LYS A 114 1.17 -3.64 -0.63
CA LYS A 114 1.91 -3.91 -1.86
C LYS A 114 3.21 -3.13 -1.90
N PHE A 115 4.26 -3.85 -2.29
CA PHE A 115 5.62 -3.35 -2.35
C PHE A 115 6.25 -3.63 -3.71
N THR A 116 7.21 -2.81 -4.09
CA THR A 116 8.19 -3.13 -5.14
C THR A 116 9.58 -3.25 -4.53
N TYR A 117 10.48 -3.94 -5.24
CA TYR A 117 11.87 -4.05 -4.86
C TYR A 117 12.75 -3.71 -6.05
N ASP A 118 13.63 -2.74 -5.85
CA ASP A 118 14.68 -2.42 -6.81
C ASP A 118 15.97 -3.11 -6.36
N SER A 119 16.40 -4.14 -7.09
CA SER A 119 17.62 -4.89 -6.78
C SER A 119 18.91 -4.10 -7.01
N THR A 120 18.86 -3.01 -7.77
CA THR A 120 20.02 -2.15 -8.05
C THR A 120 20.25 -1.20 -6.89
N THR A 121 19.20 -0.51 -6.45
CA THR A 121 19.30 0.42 -5.31
C THR A 121 19.15 -0.27 -3.96
N ARG A 122 18.62 -1.50 -3.97
CA ARG A 122 18.31 -2.37 -2.83
C ARG A 122 17.22 -1.78 -1.93
N GLN A 123 16.27 -1.07 -2.53
CA GLN A 123 15.17 -0.41 -1.81
C GLN A 123 13.87 -1.20 -1.92
N ILE A 124 13.16 -1.34 -0.79
CA ILE A 124 11.78 -1.83 -0.75
C ILE A 124 10.86 -0.62 -0.69
N LYS A 125 10.04 -0.42 -1.73
CA LYS A 125 9.15 0.73 -1.86
C LYS A 125 7.71 0.31 -1.59
N SER A 126 7.07 0.97 -0.64
CA SER A 126 5.64 0.88 -0.37
C SER A 126 4.87 1.63 -1.45
N LEU A 127 3.90 0.95 -2.06
CA LEU A 127 3.01 1.58 -3.02
C LEU A 127 1.87 2.36 -2.37
N GLY A 128 1.55 2.06 -1.10
CA GLY A 128 0.49 2.75 -0.37
C GLY A 128 0.76 4.23 -0.12
N ASN A 129 2.03 4.60 0.04
CA ASN A 129 2.46 5.98 0.27
C ASN A 129 3.66 6.42 -0.59
N ASN A 130 4.08 5.60 -1.56
CA ASN A 130 5.17 5.90 -2.49
C ASN A 130 6.54 6.16 -1.83
N GLN A 131 6.76 5.60 -0.64
CA GLN A 131 7.96 5.78 0.19
C GLN A 131 8.72 4.47 0.39
N CYS A 132 9.98 4.55 0.80
CA CYS A 132 10.85 3.39 0.99
C CYS A 132 10.92 2.99 2.45
N LEU A 133 11.01 1.68 2.71
CA LEU A 133 11.24 1.14 4.04
C LEU A 133 12.57 1.67 4.57
N ASP A 134 12.58 2.22 5.78
CA ASP A 134 13.70 2.95 6.37
C ASP A 134 13.95 2.51 7.82
N ALA A 135 15.16 2.02 8.08
CA ALA A 135 15.66 1.64 9.39
C ALA A 135 16.31 2.83 10.09
N TYR A 136 15.49 3.59 10.82
CA TYR A 136 15.90 4.82 11.47
C TYR A 136 16.39 4.57 12.90
N LYS A 137 17.59 5.08 13.20
CA LYS A 137 18.18 5.03 14.54
C LYS A 137 17.59 6.12 15.43
N THR A 138 17.05 5.70 16.57
CA THR A 138 16.50 6.56 17.63
C THR A 138 17.39 6.48 18.88
N ALA A 139 17.06 7.26 19.91
CA ALA A 139 17.76 7.22 21.20
C ALA A 139 17.66 5.85 21.91
N THR A 140 16.63 5.05 21.61
CA THR A 140 16.34 3.78 22.30
C THR A 140 16.62 2.54 21.45
N GLY A 141 17.09 2.71 20.22
CA GLY A 141 17.35 1.59 19.30
C GLY A 141 17.04 1.95 17.85
N ILE A 142 16.95 0.94 16.99
CA ILE A 142 16.62 1.10 15.57
C ILE A 142 15.15 0.74 15.37
N THR A 143 14.44 1.58 14.63
CA THR A 143 13.01 1.42 14.34
C THR A 143 12.78 1.40 12.84
N VAL A 144 11.71 0.76 12.40
CA VAL A 144 11.35 0.71 10.98
C VAL A 144 10.11 1.55 10.72
N HIS A 145 10.19 2.36 9.67
CA HIS A 145 9.09 3.18 9.16
C HIS A 145 9.25 3.31 7.65
N THR A 146 8.44 4.14 6.99
CA THR A 146 8.73 4.56 5.62
C THR A 146 9.17 6.02 5.56
N PHE A 147 10.11 6.32 4.69
CA PHE A 147 10.59 7.67 4.43
C PHE A 147 10.75 7.92 2.93
N ALA A 148 10.95 9.18 2.53
CA ALA A 148 11.21 9.52 1.13
C ALA A 148 12.36 8.67 0.57
N CYS A 149 12.15 8.06 -0.60
CA CYS A 149 13.13 7.17 -1.22
C CYS A 149 14.38 7.92 -1.64
N ASP A 150 15.54 7.47 -1.17
CA ASP A 150 16.85 7.96 -1.54
C ASP A 150 17.82 6.78 -1.74
N ALA A 151 18.23 6.53 -2.98
CA ALA A 151 19.10 5.40 -3.33
C ALA A 151 20.50 5.46 -2.68
N THR A 152 20.89 6.63 -2.18
CA THR A 152 22.14 6.84 -1.45
C THR A 152 22.01 6.63 0.06
N ASN A 153 20.78 6.61 0.59
CA ASN A 153 20.52 6.42 2.01
C ASN A 153 20.76 4.96 2.43
N GLY A 154 21.79 4.73 3.25
CA GLY A 154 22.12 3.41 3.80
C GLY A 154 21.02 2.79 4.67
N ASN A 155 20.14 3.61 5.27
CA ASN A 155 19.03 3.12 6.09
C ASN A 155 17.86 2.54 5.26
N GLN A 156 17.95 2.62 3.93
CA GLN A 156 16.92 2.12 3.01
C GLN A 156 17.41 0.93 2.19
N LYS A 157 18.51 0.30 2.60
CA LYS A 157 19.13 -0.81 1.88
C LYS A 157 18.78 -2.14 2.53
N TRP A 158 18.00 -2.91 1.79
CA TRP A 158 17.45 -4.18 2.22
C TRP A 158 17.84 -5.28 1.23
N THR A 159 18.32 -6.39 1.78
CA THR A 159 18.44 -7.64 1.02
C THR A 159 17.25 -8.51 1.36
N MET A 160 16.59 -9.03 0.33
CA MET A 160 15.57 -10.07 0.48
C MET A 160 16.14 -11.39 -0.06
N ASP A 161 16.48 -12.29 0.85
CA ASP A 161 17.03 -13.60 0.51
C ASP A 161 16.61 -14.65 1.54
N ASN A 162 16.44 -15.90 1.13
CA ASN A 162 16.11 -17.03 2.01
C ASN A 162 14.95 -16.78 3.01
N ASN A 163 13.92 -16.04 2.58
CA ASN A 163 12.76 -15.62 3.41
C ASN A 163 13.09 -14.62 4.54
N PHE A 164 14.27 -14.01 4.52
CA PHE A 164 14.63 -12.89 5.38
C PHE A 164 14.50 -11.56 4.66
N ILE A 165 14.28 -10.52 5.46
CA ILE A 165 14.42 -9.13 5.04
C ILE A 165 15.51 -8.52 5.93
N TYR A 166 16.72 -8.49 5.38
CA TYR A 166 17.94 -8.06 6.06
C TYR A 166 18.26 -6.60 5.78
N HIS A 167 18.62 -5.84 6.79
CA HIS A 167 19.06 -4.45 6.67
C HIS A 167 20.59 -4.36 6.56
N GLU A 168 21.09 -3.87 5.43
CA GLU A 168 22.52 -3.96 5.08
C GLU A 168 23.44 -3.13 5.95
N THR A 169 22.99 -1.96 6.41
CA THR A 169 23.86 -1.02 7.13
C THR A 169 23.92 -1.30 8.63
N HIS A 170 22.88 -1.94 9.19
CA HIS A 170 22.73 -2.08 10.65
C HIS A 170 22.79 -3.53 11.13
N ASP A 171 22.94 -4.49 10.22
CA ASP A 171 23.04 -5.93 10.53
C ASP A 171 21.86 -6.46 11.38
N VAL A 172 20.65 -6.03 11.00
CA VAL A 172 19.39 -6.38 11.66
C VAL A 172 18.38 -6.90 10.64
N CYS A 173 17.46 -7.73 11.10
CA CYS A 173 16.40 -8.31 10.29
C CYS A 173 15.05 -7.69 10.64
N LEU A 174 14.14 -7.62 9.66
CA LEU A 174 12.76 -7.27 9.89
C LEU A 174 12.08 -8.37 10.71
N ASP A 175 11.46 -7.97 11.80
CA ASP A 175 10.97 -8.84 12.86
C ASP A 175 9.52 -8.49 13.20
N VAL A 176 8.72 -9.47 13.66
CA VAL A 176 7.35 -9.22 14.15
C VAL A 176 7.15 -9.80 15.55
N ASP A 177 7.08 -8.91 16.53
CA ASP A 177 6.69 -9.26 17.89
C ASP A 177 5.19 -9.03 18.10
N ALA A 178 4.42 -10.12 18.19
CA ALA A 178 2.99 -10.12 18.52
C ALA A 178 2.11 -9.16 17.69
N SER A 179 2.54 -8.79 16.47
CA SER A 179 1.96 -7.84 15.47
C SER A 179 2.63 -6.46 15.37
N LYS A 180 3.66 -6.19 16.17
CA LYS A 180 4.51 -5.00 16.03
C LYS A 180 5.69 -5.35 15.12
N VAL A 181 5.84 -4.60 14.02
CA VAL A 181 7.02 -4.71 13.17
C VAL A 181 8.18 -3.98 13.85
N SER A 182 9.30 -4.64 13.97
CA SER A 182 10.51 -4.18 14.63
C SER A 182 11.75 -4.54 13.82
N LEU A 183 12.91 -4.12 14.31
CA LEU A 183 14.22 -4.55 13.82
C LEU A 183 14.95 -5.21 14.97
N TRP A 184 15.54 -6.36 14.70
CA TRP A 184 16.21 -7.18 15.71
C TRP A 184 17.44 -7.86 15.09
N PRO A 185 18.47 -8.23 15.87
CA PRO A 185 19.55 -9.06 15.36
C PRO A 185 19.02 -10.26 14.59
N CYS A 186 19.63 -10.54 13.45
CA CYS A 186 19.25 -11.68 12.64
C CYS A 186 19.60 -12.97 13.38
N HIS A 187 18.65 -13.90 13.42
CA HIS A 187 18.82 -15.22 14.01
C HIS A 187 18.43 -16.28 12.99
N ASP A 188 18.86 -17.53 13.18
CA ASP A 188 18.42 -18.67 12.38
C ASP A 188 16.95 -19.02 12.64
N HIS A 189 16.33 -19.77 11.72
CA HIS A 189 14.88 -20.06 11.72
C HIS A 189 14.43 -20.65 13.03
N ASP A 190 15.18 -21.64 13.48
CA ASP A 190 14.84 -22.42 14.66
C ASP A 190 15.04 -21.61 15.95
N VAL A 191 15.70 -20.44 15.86
CA VAL A 191 15.93 -19.53 16.98
C VAL A 191 14.88 -18.42 17.00
N ASN A 192 14.60 -17.76 15.87
CA ASN A 192 13.63 -16.65 15.84
C ASN A 192 12.72 -16.65 14.61
N ARG A 193 11.73 -17.55 14.63
CA ARG A 193 10.76 -17.77 13.55
C ARG A 193 9.97 -16.53 13.11
N ASN A 194 9.92 -15.46 13.90
CA ASN A 194 9.18 -14.24 13.57
C ASN A 194 9.91 -13.32 12.56
N GLN A 195 11.13 -13.68 12.15
CA GLN A 195 11.91 -12.99 11.10
C GLN A 195 11.73 -13.59 9.70
N TRP A 196 10.83 -14.57 9.55
CA TRP A 196 10.56 -15.26 8.28
C TRP A 196 9.35 -14.70 7.56
N TRP A 197 9.55 -14.44 6.28
CA TRP A 197 8.59 -13.77 5.43
C TRP A 197 8.36 -14.52 4.12
N SER A 198 7.10 -14.73 3.75
CA SER A 198 6.75 -15.21 2.41
C SER A 198 6.45 -14.04 1.48
N LYS A 199 6.86 -14.20 0.22
CA LYS A 199 6.55 -13.28 -0.88
C LYS A 199 5.37 -13.82 -1.69
N ASN A 200 4.42 -12.95 -2.02
CA ASN A 200 3.27 -13.19 -2.93
C ASN A 200 2.22 -14.20 -2.49
N GLU A 201 2.51 -15.10 -1.57
CA GLU A 201 1.55 -16.09 -1.07
C GLU A 201 1.37 -15.92 0.45
N PRO A 202 0.13 -15.78 0.95
CA PRO A 202 -0.17 -15.90 2.37
C PRO A 202 -0.08 -17.38 2.78
N VAL A 203 1.11 -17.95 2.71
CA VAL A 203 1.34 -19.32 3.17
C VAL A 203 1.46 -19.26 4.68
N ARG A 204 0.72 -20.11 5.41
CA ARG A 204 1.13 -20.49 6.76
C ARG A 204 2.47 -21.19 6.61
N LEU A 205 3.57 -20.49 6.89
CA LEU A 205 4.87 -21.11 7.02
C LEU A 205 4.74 -22.04 8.23
N PHE A 206 4.62 -23.35 7.96
CA PHE A 206 4.52 -24.35 9.02
C PHE A 206 5.83 -24.33 9.79
N THR A 207 5.76 -23.83 11.01
CA THR A 207 6.85 -23.90 11.94
C THR A 207 6.55 -25.03 12.90
N TRP A 208 7.27 -26.15 12.73
CA TRP A 208 7.27 -27.23 13.71
C TRP A 208 7.88 -26.73 15.03
#